data_AF-A0A1V0RAM9-F1
#
_entry.id   AF-A0A1V0RAM9-F1
#
_cell.length_a   1.000
_cell.length_b   1.000
_cell.length_c   1.000
_cell.angle_alpha   90.00
_cell.angle_beta   90.00
_cell.angle_gamma   90.00
#
_symmetry.space_group_name_H-M   'P 1'
#
loop_
_entity.id
_entity.type
_entity.pdbx_description
1 polymer ?
#
loop_
_entity_poly.entity_id
_entity_poly.type
_entity_poly.pdbx_seq_one_letter_code
_entity_poly.pdbx_strand_id
1 'polypeptide(L)'
;MRPRGSRPVVVRVPVEPVEAAVEADALDAVARAGDVVVRGPLFGVAAQSPEDGPRWRVVLEVTAGCPQQARDGLNSRLWFHAKDRAQDRAERRALLAAVARLEGERVDELEVSGTRYRVVRAEEYAASGPGGMEPPRPTDPEPLVPDWDRAVREPAIDDGLVMDPDAPVTPTRAYEQLALRGLCYTGERFPEDVRTDSRRALDTHPDVLVMPPTFTVVEQTGGGWRPVSGPHATAHSARKSLDFALTWMWPRMRGHIPEDADPRTDARTWVPPDGGDGRRAADLRAAQLAAYAGAADTLRVGRVNRLEFQDAVYQIVRTRRLLRWGPDGPEGPRPSDVNSQDPARIHLRLDEDGRVLPDD
;
A
#
# COMPACT_ATOMS: atom_id res chain seq x y z
N MET A 1 5.12 32.94 -3.19
CA MET A 1 6.44 33.14 -2.55
C MET A 1 6.95 31.77 -2.15
N ARG A 2 8.14 31.33 -2.60
CA ARG A 2 8.66 29.98 -2.27
C ARG A 2 8.94 29.90 -0.76
N PRO A 3 8.54 28.83 -0.04
CA PRO A 3 8.98 28.61 1.34
C PRO A 3 10.51 28.58 1.37
N ARG A 4 11.14 29.17 2.40
CA ARG A 4 12.60 29.07 2.56
C ARG A 4 12.98 27.58 2.63
N GLY A 5 13.96 27.16 1.83
CA GLY A 5 14.42 25.77 1.80
C GLY A 5 13.73 24.85 0.79
N SER A 6 12.74 25.33 0.03
CA SER A 6 12.08 24.55 -1.02
C SER A 6 13.03 24.18 -2.17
N ARG A 7 13.07 22.90 -2.56
CA ARG A 7 13.78 22.46 -3.78
C ARG A 7 13.07 22.94 -5.05
N PRO A 8 13.82 23.24 -6.12
CA PRO A 8 13.24 23.45 -7.44
C PRO A 8 12.73 22.12 -8.02
N VAL A 9 11.54 22.13 -8.63
CA VAL A 9 11.04 20.98 -9.39
C VAL A 9 11.59 21.09 -10.81
N VAL A 10 12.37 20.09 -11.24
CA VAL A 10 12.90 20.00 -12.60
C VAL A 10 11.87 19.31 -13.48
N VAL A 11 11.40 20.02 -14.52
CA VAL A 11 10.40 19.50 -15.45
C VAL A 11 11.06 19.12 -16.76
N ARG A 12 10.81 17.90 -17.23
CA ARG A 12 11.14 17.49 -18.61
C ARG A 12 9.87 17.16 -19.37
N VAL A 13 9.85 17.55 -20.64
CA VAL A 13 8.75 17.16 -21.55
C VAL A 13 9.04 15.74 -22.07
N PRO A 14 8.10 14.80 -21.93
CA PRO A 14 8.27 13.46 -22.48
C PRO A 14 8.20 13.50 -24.01
N VAL A 15 9.20 12.90 -24.65
CA VAL A 15 9.31 12.84 -26.13
C VAL A 15 9.21 11.42 -26.67
N GLU A 16 9.46 10.41 -25.84
CA GLU A 16 9.32 9.01 -26.21
C GLU A 16 7.83 8.65 -26.35
N PRO A 17 7.40 7.94 -27.41
CA PRO A 17 5.98 7.75 -27.72
C PRO A 17 5.14 7.17 -26.58
N VAL A 18 5.68 6.18 -25.86
CA VAL A 18 5.00 5.56 -24.72
C VAL A 18 4.86 6.56 -23.57
N GLU A 19 5.90 7.31 -23.28
CA GLU A 19 5.89 8.30 -22.20
C GLU A 19 4.98 9.48 -22.52
N ALA A 20 4.97 9.93 -23.77
CA ALA A 20 4.07 10.99 -24.25
C ALA A 20 2.60 10.55 -24.15
N ALA A 21 2.29 9.29 -24.46
CA ALA A 21 0.94 8.74 -24.28
C ALA A 21 0.52 8.69 -22.81
N VAL A 22 1.41 8.25 -21.91
CA VAL A 22 1.18 8.25 -20.45
C VAL A 22 0.92 9.67 -19.93
N GLU A 23 1.67 10.65 -20.42
CA GLU A 23 1.50 12.05 -20.03
C GLU A 23 0.20 12.65 -20.57
N ALA A 24 -0.23 12.30 -21.79
CA ALA A 24 -1.51 12.73 -22.34
C ALA A 24 -2.69 12.16 -21.53
N ASP A 25 -2.65 10.87 -21.17
CA ASP A 25 -3.64 10.23 -20.30
C ASP A 25 -3.65 10.89 -18.90
N ALA A 26 -2.47 11.25 -18.39
CA ALA A 26 -2.34 11.98 -17.14
C ALA A 26 -2.98 13.37 -17.18
N LEU A 27 -2.79 14.11 -18.27
CA LEU A 27 -3.38 15.42 -18.47
C LEU A 27 -4.91 15.33 -18.55
N ASP A 28 -5.44 14.36 -19.30
CA ASP A 28 -6.88 14.11 -19.40
C ASP A 28 -7.50 13.78 -18.04
N ALA A 29 -6.80 12.99 -17.22
CA ALA A 29 -7.24 12.67 -15.87
C ALA A 29 -7.23 13.91 -14.95
N VAL A 30 -6.19 14.76 -15.03
CA VAL A 30 -6.14 16.02 -14.27
C VAL A 30 -7.27 16.97 -14.68
N ALA A 31 -7.60 17.05 -15.97
CA ALA A 31 -8.70 17.89 -16.45
C ALA A 31 -10.08 17.43 -15.94
N ARG A 32 -10.24 16.14 -15.60
CA ARG A 32 -11.47 15.57 -15.01
C ARG A 32 -11.51 15.66 -13.49
N ALA A 33 -10.35 15.74 -12.85
CA ALA A 33 -10.24 15.86 -11.41
C ALA A 33 -10.68 17.26 -10.95
N GLY A 34 -11.53 17.31 -9.93
CA GLY A 34 -11.95 18.55 -9.27
C GLY A 34 -11.40 18.70 -7.85
N ASP A 35 -11.07 17.60 -7.19
CA ASP A 35 -10.58 17.57 -5.82
C ASP A 35 -9.71 16.32 -5.56
N VAL A 36 -9.11 16.23 -4.37
CA VAL A 36 -8.45 15.03 -3.87
C VAL A 36 -9.10 14.58 -2.56
N VAL A 37 -9.27 13.27 -2.41
CA VAL A 37 -9.71 12.66 -1.16
C VAL A 37 -8.52 11.97 -0.51
N VAL A 38 -8.20 12.37 0.71
CA VAL A 38 -7.11 11.80 1.51
C VAL A 38 -7.68 10.75 2.45
N ARG A 39 -7.13 9.52 2.38
CA ARG A 39 -7.48 8.43 3.30
C ARG A 39 -6.75 8.59 4.63
N GLY A 40 -5.45 8.87 4.58
CA GLY A 40 -4.58 8.93 5.75
C GLY A 40 -3.18 8.40 5.44
N PRO A 41 -2.31 8.31 6.45
CA PRO A 41 -0.94 7.87 6.27
C PRO A 41 -0.83 6.36 6.02
N LEU A 42 0.13 6.02 5.17
CA LEU A 42 0.72 4.69 5.06
C LEU A 42 2.20 4.76 5.42
N PHE A 43 2.73 3.64 5.88
CA PHE A 43 4.11 3.51 6.33
C PHE A 43 4.82 2.41 5.57
N GLY A 44 6.12 2.59 5.37
CA GLY A 44 7.02 1.59 4.80
C GLY A 44 8.43 1.83 5.31
N VAL A 45 9.42 1.23 4.66
CA VAL A 45 10.82 1.43 5.04
C VAL A 45 11.65 1.77 3.83
N ALA A 46 12.45 2.82 3.96
CA ALA A 46 13.44 3.21 2.99
C ALA A 46 14.84 3.00 3.57
N ALA A 47 15.79 2.66 2.70
CA ALA A 47 17.20 2.54 3.03
C ALA A 47 18.04 3.52 2.21
N GLN A 48 19.11 4.01 2.80
CA GLN A 48 20.12 4.84 2.17
C GLN A 48 21.48 4.25 2.51
N SER A 49 22.17 3.71 1.51
CA SER A 49 23.57 3.29 1.63
C SER A 49 24.52 4.43 1.23
N PRO A 50 25.83 4.32 1.53
CA PRO A 50 26.81 5.32 1.13
C PRO A 50 26.87 5.54 -0.40
N GLU A 51 26.57 4.51 -1.20
CA GLU A 51 26.55 4.62 -2.67
C GLU A 51 25.31 5.32 -3.24
N ASP A 52 24.22 5.39 -2.46
CA ASP A 52 22.97 6.01 -2.91
C ASP A 52 23.05 7.55 -2.93
N GLY A 53 23.99 8.14 -2.17
CA GLY A 53 24.10 9.58 -2.00
C GLY A 53 22.84 10.15 -1.33
N PRO A 54 22.19 11.21 -1.88
CA PRO A 54 20.97 11.77 -1.28
C PRO A 54 19.70 10.94 -1.52
N ARG A 55 19.79 9.87 -2.32
CA ARG A 55 18.64 9.06 -2.74
C ARG A 55 18.32 8.00 -1.68
N TRP A 56 17.05 7.62 -1.64
CA TRP A 56 16.55 6.59 -0.73
C TRP A 56 15.86 5.49 -1.53
N ARG A 57 16.16 4.24 -1.23
CA ARG A 57 15.52 3.08 -1.88
C ARG A 57 14.44 2.50 -0.98
N VAL A 58 13.23 2.31 -1.48
CA VAL A 58 12.19 1.61 -0.72
C VAL A 58 12.59 0.15 -0.61
N VAL A 59 12.69 -0.34 0.63
CA VAL A 59 13.05 -1.72 0.97
C VAL A 59 11.88 -2.49 1.54
N LEU A 60 10.87 -1.80 2.05
CA LEU A 60 9.55 -2.34 2.37
C LEU A 60 8.52 -1.35 1.86
N GLU A 61 7.58 -1.88 1.07
CA GLU A 61 6.46 -1.15 0.47
C GLU A 61 5.76 -0.20 1.45
N VAL A 62 5.36 0.97 0.96
CA VAL A 62 4.68 1.99 1.77
C VAL A 62 3.18 1.70 1.76
N THR A 63 2.79 0.66 2.50
CA THR A 63 1.42 0.10 2.55
C THR A 63 0.94 -0.22 3.96
N ALA A 64 1.82 -0.18 4.97
CA ALA A 64 1.46 -0.48 6.35
C ALA A 64 0.53 0.58 6.93
N GLY A 65 -0.46 0.16 7.72
CA GLY A 65 -1.47 1.05 8.30
C GLY A 65 -1.00 1.79 9.56
N CYS A 66 0.14 1.39 10.14
CA CYS A 66 0.74 2.08 11.28
C CYS A 66 2.27 1.97 11.26
N PRO A 67 3.00 2.83 12.02
CA PRO A 67 4.45 2.79 12.07
C PRO A 67 5.01 1.45 12.57
N GLN A 68 4.38 0.85 13.59
CA GLN A 68 4.87 -0.40 14.17
C GLN A 68 4.85 -1.57 13.18
N GLN A 69 3.85 -1.65 12.30
CA GLN A 69 3.83 -2.66 11.23
C GLN A 69 5.04 -2.53 10.28
N ALA A 70 5.47 -1.30 9.96
CA ALA A 70 6.66 -1.09 9.16
C ALA A 70 7.96 -1.48 9.92
N ARG A 71 8.02 -1.22 11.23
CA ARG A 71 9.13 -1.67 12.09
C ARG A 71 9.21 -3.19 12.21
N ASP A 72 8.08 -3.88 12.33
CA ASP A 72 8.01 -5.34 12.38
C ASP A 72 8.44 -5.96 11.04
N GLY A 73 8.07 -5.31 9.93
CA GLY A 73 8.58 -5.64 8.61
C GLY A 73 10.10 -5.49 8.52
N LEU A 74 10.65 -4.39 9.06
CA LEU A 74 12.10 -4.15 9.08
C LEU A 74 12.82 -5.19 9.93
N ASN A 75 12.27 -5.52 11.11
CA ASN A 75 12.77 -6.57 11.97
C ASN A 75 12.88 -7.88 11.18
N SER A 76 11.78 -8.30 10.53
CA SER A 76 11.76 -9.52 9.71
C SER A 76 12.81 -9.49 8.60
N ARG A 77 12.92 -8.37 7.89
CA ARG A 77 13.89 -8.21 6.81
C ARG A 77 15.33 -8.39 7.31
N LEU A 78 15.69 -7.75 8.42
CA LEU A 78 17.04 -7.84 8.99
C LEU A 78 17.31 -9.24 9.58
N TRP A 79 16.30 -9.87 10.17
CA TRP A 79 16.41 -11.24 10.69
C TRP A 79 16.65 -12.25 9.57
N PHE A 80 15.87 -12.21 8.48
CA PHE A 80 16.09 -13.09 7.32
C PHE A 80 17.41 -12.79 6.61
N HIS A 81 17.87 -11.54 6.61
CA HIS A 81 19.23 -11.22 6.15
C HIS A 81 20.26 -11.92 7.03
N ALA A 82 20.19 -11.77 8.36
CA ALA A 82 21.13 -12.38 9.30
C ALA A 82 21.21 -13.91 9.15
N LYS A 83 20.04 -14.54 8.92
CA LYS A 83 19.92 -15.98 8.75
C LYS A 83 20.43 -16.47 7.39
N ASP A 84 19.97 -15.87 6.30
CA ASP A 84 20.12 -16.47 4.97
C ASP A 84 21.20 -15.82 4.11
N ARG A 85 21.69 -14.62 4.47
CA ARG A 85 22.52 -13.80 3.60
C ARG A 85 23.75 -13.16 4.24
N ALA A 86 23.85 -13.14 5.57
CA ALA A 86 25.03 -12.59 6.23
C ALA A 86 26.30 -13.37 5.85
N GLN A 87 27.31 -12.66 5.34
CA GLN A 87 28.54 -13.22 4.80
C GLN A 87 29.50 -13.66 5.89
N ASP A 88 29.47 -12.98 7.04
CA ASP A 88 30.34 -13.29 8.17
C ASP A 88 29.63 -13.09 9.53
N ARG A 89 30.35 -13.45 10.59
CA ARG A 89 29.86 -13.38 11.97
C ARG A 89 29.70 -11.94 12.48
N ALA A 90 30.51 -11.01 11.98
CA ALA A 90 30.46 -9.61 12.39
C ALA A 90 29.21 -8.93 11.81
N GLU A 91 28.92 -9.14 10.53
CA GLU A 91 27.70 -8.69 9.87
C GLU A 91 26.46 -9.28 10.54
N ARG A 92 26.46 -10.61 10.80
CA ARG A 92 25.34 -11.26 11.49
C ARG A 92 25.10 -10.68 12.87
N ARG A 93 26.15 -10.43 13.66
CA ARG A 93 26.05 -9.78 14.97
C ARG A 93 25.45 -8.38 14.86
N ALA A 94 25.88 -7.58 13.88
CA ALA A 94 25.36 -6.24 13.67
C ALA A 94 23.86 -6.26 13.31
N LEU A 95 23.45 -7.16 12.41
CA LEU A 95 22.05 -7.35 12.04
C LEU A 95 21.20 -7.80 13.24
N LEU A 96 21.69 -8.77 14.03
CA LEU A 96 20.97 -9.26 15.21
C LEU A 96 20.88 -8.23 16.35
N ALA A 97 21.89 -7.37 16.51
CA ALA A 97 21.80 -6.24 17.44
C ALA A 97 20.71 -5.25 17.02
N ALA A 98 20.56 -4.98 15.73
CA ALA A 98 19.50 -4.13 15.21
C ALA A 98 18.11 -4.77 15.39
N VAL A 99 17.98 -6.08 15.13
CA VAL A 99 16.75 -6.85 15.42
C VAL A 99 16.38 -6.72 16.89
N ALA A 100 17.32 -6.96 17.82
CA ALA A 100 17.06 -6.88 19.25
C ALA A 100 16.57 -5.48 19.69
N ARG A 101 17.07 -4.40 19.07
CA ARG A 101 16.54 -3.05 19.31
C ARG A 101 15.10 -2.90 18.82
N LEU A 102 14.78 -3.38 17.62
CA LEU A 102 13.43 -3.33 17.07
C LEU A 102 12.42 -4.17 17.86
N GLU A 103 12.87 -5.18 18.61
CA GLU A 103 12.01 -5.99 19.48
C GLU A 103 11.64 -5.28 20.80
N GLY A 104 12.42 -4.28 21.22
CA GLY A 104 12.24 -3.60 22.51
C GLY A 104 11.90 -2.10 22.40
N GLU A 105 12.17 -1.46 21.27
CA GLU A 105 12.08 -0.01 21.09
C GLU A 105 11.27 0.34 19.82
N ARG A 106 10.55 1.47 19.87
CA ARG A 106 9.91 2.06 18.69
C ARG A 106 10.93 2.88 17.89
N VAL A 107 11.85 2.18 17.21
CA VAL A 107 12.95 2.80 16.45
C VAL A 107 12.49 3.16 15.03
N ASP A 108 12.48 4.45 14.71
CA ASP A 108 12.13 4.95 13.37
C ASP A 108 13.32 5.12 12.43
N GLU A 109 14.53 5.19 12.99
CA GLU A 109 15.77 5.19 12.24
C GLU A 109 16.83 4.33 12.89
N LEU A 110 17.49 3.52 12.08
CA LEU A 110 18.58 2.66 12.51
C LEU A 110 19.63 2.53 11.41
N GLU A 111 20.89 2.46 11.81
CA GLU A 111 22.00 2.20 10.90
C GLU A 111 22.57 0.81 11.17
N VAL A 112 22.76 0.02 10.12
CA VAL A 112 23.41 -1.29 10.19
C VAL A 112 24.44 -1.38 9.08
N SER A 113 25.69 -1.61 9.45
CA SER A 113 26.81 -1.75 8.51
C SER A 113 26.89 -0.61 7.47
N GLY A 114 26.68 0.63 7.92
CA GLY A 114 26.71 1.83 7.08
C GLY A 114 25.46 2.08 6.24
N THR A 115 24.43 1.20 6.30
CA THR A 115 23.13 1.43 5.66
C THR A 115 22.16 2.02 6.67
N ARG A 116 21.65 3.22 6.39
CA ARG A 116 20.61 3.88 7.19
C ARG A 116 19.24 3.40 6.73
N TYR A 117 18.44 2.89 7.64
CA TYR A 117 17.05 2.52 7.43
C TYR A 117 16.16 3.53 8.14
N ARG A 118 15.07 3.94 7.49
CA ARG A 118 14.07 4.86 8.04
C ARG A 118 12.68 4.31 7.79
N VAL A 119 11.83 4.31 8.82
CA VAL A 119 10.38 4.19 8.64
C VAL A 119 9.90 5.46 7.95
N VAL A 120 9.32 5.34 6.76
CA VAL A 120 8.85 6.49 5.97
C VAL A 120 7.33 6.58 6.00
N ARG A 121 6.83 7.79 5.87
CA ARG A 121 5.41 8.14 5.93
C ARG A 121 4.96 8.78 4.63
N ALA A 122 3.83 8.33 4.08
CA ALA A 122 3.20 8.95 2.91
C ALA A 122 1.68 9.04 3.08
N GLU A 123 1.06 10.12 2.63
CA GLU A 123 -0.40 10.27 2.63
C GLU A 123 -0.98 9.53 1.43
N GLU A 124 -1.85 8.54 1.64
CA GLU A 124 -2.63 7.91 0.57
C GLU A 124 -3.80 8.82 0.18
N TYR A 125 -3.93 9.09 -1.11
CA TYR A 125 -5.02 9.89 -1.67
C TYR A 125 -5.47 9.37 -3.04
N ALA A 126 -6.67 9.77 -3.45
CA ALA A 126 -7.18 9.59 -4.80
C ALA A 126 -7.68 10.92 -5.36
N ALA A 127 -7.56 11.12 -6.67
CA ALA A 127 -8.25 12.22 -7.33
C ALA A 127 -9.75 11.89 -7.41
N SER A 128 -10.58 12.94 -7.32
CA SER A 128 -12.03 12.84 -7.36
C SER A 128 -12.60 13.98 -8.22
N GLY A 129 -13.74 13.74 -8.86
CA GLY A 129 -14.43 14.73 -9.66
C GLY A 129 -15.92 14.41 -9.80
N PRO A 130 -16.65 15.11 -10.69
CA PRO A 130 -18.08 14.86 -10.92
C PRO A 130 -18.43 13.42 -11.30
N GLY A 131 -17.48 12.71 -11.93
CA GLY A 131 -17.60 11.30 -12.30
C GLY A 131 -17.25 10.29 -11.19
N GLY A 132 -16.93 10.75 -9.97
CA GLY A 132 -16.45 9.93 -8.87
C GLY A 132 -14.92 9.94 -8.74
N MET A 133 -14.39 8.93 -8.04
CA MET A 133 -12.94 8.76 -7.88
C MET A 133 -12.29 8.24 -9.16
N GLU A 134 -11.04 8.64 -9.38
CA GLU A 134 -10.27 8.31 -10.59
C GLU A 134 -10.14 6.77 -10.75
N PRO A 135 -10.64 6.19 -11.85
CA PRO A 135 -10.43 4.77 -12.15
C PRO A 135 -9.00 4.52 -12.68
N PRO A 136 -8.58 3.25 -12.84
CA PRO A 136 -7.37 2.91 -13.57
C PRO A 136 -7.35 3.56 -14.96
N ARG A 137 -6.19 4.07 -15.33
CA ARG A 137 -5.96 4.71 -16.62
C ARG A 137 -5.62 3.67 -17.69
N PRO A 138 -5.96 3.91 -18.97
CA PRO A 138 -5.53 3.07 -20.09
C PRO A 138 -4.02 2.79 -20.12
N THR A 139 -3.18 3.74 -19.71
CA THR A 139 -1.73 3.57 -19.69
C THR A 139 -1.15 3.03 -18.37
N ASP A 140 -1.99 2.73 -17.38
CA ASP A 140 -1.50 2.15 -16.13
C ASP A 140 -0.98 0.70 -16.37
N PRO A 141 0.08 0.26 -15.67
CA PRO A 141 0.64 -1.07 -15.87
C PRO A 141 -0.36 -2.18 -15.52
N GLU A 142 -0.58 -3.09 -16.47
CA GLU A 142 -1.37 -4.30 -16.28
C GLU A 142 -0.77 -5.45 -17.11
N PRO A 143 -0.96 -6.72 -16.70
CA PRO A 143 -0.56 -7.86 -17.51
C PRO A 143 -1.30 -7.86 -18.86
N LEU A 144 -0.60 -8.30 -19.91
CA LEU A 144 -1.18 -8.41 -21.26
C LEU A 144 -2.37 -9.37 -21.27
N VAL A 145 -2.20 -10.52 -20.61
CA VAL A 145 -3.23 -11.55 -20.43
C VAL A 145 -3.56 -11.64 -18.94
N PRO A 146 -4.82 -11.40 -18.52
CA PRO A 146 -5.24 -11.57 -17.14
C PRO A 146 -5.03 -13.01 -16.65
N ASP A 147 -4.27 -13.17 -15.57
CA ASP A 147 -4.08 -14.46 -14.89
C ASP A 147 -4.82 -14.47 -13.55
N TRP A 148 -5.77 -15.39 -13.42
CA TRP A 148 -6.62 -15.52 -12.23
C TRP A 148 -6.12 -16.56 -11.23
N ASP A 149 -5.02 -17.26 -11.52
CA ASP A 149 -4.42 -18.19 -10.59
C ASP A 149 -3.90 -17.44 -9.36
N ARG A 150 -4.40 -17.81 -8.18
CA ARG A 150 -4.03 -17.23 -6.89
C ARG A 150 -2.59 -17.58 -6.49
N ALA A 151 -2.03 -18.66 -7.05
CA ALA A 151 -0.66 -19.08 -6.79
C ALA A 151 0.36 -18.21 -7.52
N VAL A 152 -0.03 -17.53 -8.59
CA VAL A 152 0.86 -16.66 -9.36
C VAL A 152 1.13 -15.37 -8.59
N ARG A 153 2.42 -15.12 -8.35
CA ARG A 153 2.89 -13.94 -7.62
C ARG A 153 2.70 -12.69 -8.49
N GLU A 154 1.96 -11.73 -7.94
CA GLU A 154 1.76 -10.42 -8.56
C GLU A 154 3.00 -9.52 -8.41
N PRO A 155 3.17 -8.48 -9.25
CA PRO A 155 4.18 -7.46 -9.05
C PRO A 155 4.07 -6.85 -7.64
N ALA A 156 5.20 -6.71 -6.96
CA ALA A 156 5.24 -6.09 -5.64
C ALA A 156 5.14 -4.56 -5.75
N ILE A 157 4.51 -3.93 -4.76
CA ILE A 157 4.42 -2.48 -4.67
C ILE A 157 5.79 -1.92 -4.32
N ASP A 158 6.17 -0.81 -4.96
CA ASP A 158 7.42 -0.08 -4.73
C ASP A 158 8.70 -0.92 -4.95
N ASP A 159 8.60 -2.05 -5.67
CA ASP A 159 9.76 -2.91 -5.93
C ASP A 159 10.83 -2.16 -6.73
N GLY A 160 12.05 -2.15 -6.19
CA GLY A 160 13.17 -1.38 -6.74
C GLY A 160 12.98 0.14 -6.78
N LEU A 161 11.96 0.70 -6.11
CA LEU A 161 11.67 2.12 -6.15
C LEU A 161 12.79 2.93 -5.49
N VAL A 162 13.42 3.80 -6.29
CA VAL A 162 14.36 4.83 -5.82
C VAL A 162 13.61 6.15 -5.72
N MET A 163 13.61 6.72 -4.52
CA MET A 163 13.14 8.06 -4.23
C MET A 163 14.28 9.05 -4.41
N ASP A 164 14.14 9.88 -5.42
CA ASP A 164 15.07 10.94 -5.77
C ASP A 164 14.28 12.25 -5.91
N PRO A 165 14.45 13.22 -4.98
CA PRO A 165 13.75 14.49 -5.03
C PRO A 165 14.23 15.40 -6.16
N ASP A 166 15.38 15.12 -6.78
CA ASP A 166 15.97 15.92 -7.86
C ASP A 166 15.73 15.33 -9.25
N ALA A 167 15.13 14.13 -9.33
CA ALA A 167 14.82 13.49 -10.59
C ALA A 167 13.86 14.35 -11.43
N PRO A 168 14.13 14.58 -12.73
CA PRO A 168 13.21 15.29 -13.60
C PRO A 168 11.85 14.59 -13.66
N VAL A 169 10.77 15.37 -13.57
CA VAL A 169 9.40 14.87 -13.64
C VAL A 169 8.67 15.39 -14.87
N THR A 170 7.61 14.70 -15.28
CA THR A 170 6.73 15.16 -16.36
C THR A 170 5.90 16.38 -15.94
N PRO A 171 5.35 17.17 -16.88
CA PRO A 171 4.55 18.35 -16.55
C PRO A 171 3.39 18.07 -15.58
N THR A 172 2.63 17.00 -15.81
CA THR A 172 1.49 16.62 -14.97
C THR A 172 1.92 16.22 -13.57
N ARG A 173 3.04 15.50 -13.44
CA ARG A 173 3.59 15.15 -12.12
C ARG A 173 4.15 16.36 -11.37
N ALA A 174 4.75 17.32 -12.10
CA ALA A 174 5.18 18.60 -11.53
C ALA A 174 3.98 19.41 -11.03
N TYR A 175 2.91 19.48 -11.81
CA TYR A 175 1.66 20.12 -11.41
C TYR A 175 1.09 19.50 -10.13
N GLU A 176 0.99 18.17 -10.08
CA GLU A 176 0.47 17.44 -8.91
C GLU A 176 1.33 17.69 -7.65
N GLN A 177 2.67 17.63 -7.77
CA GLN A 177 3.56 17.95 -6.66
C GLN A 177 3.38 19.39 -6.16
N LEU A 178 3.29 20.37 -7.06
CA LEU A 178 3.11 21.77 -6.68
C LEU A 178 1.75 22.04 -6.05
N ALA A 179 0.68 21.43 -6.58
CA ALA A 179 -0.68 21.55 -6.05
C ALA A 179 -0.80 20.95 -4.64
N LEU A 180 -0.16 19.80 -4.40
CA LEU A 180 -0.25 19.07 -3.13
C LEU A 180 0.83 19.45 -2.12
N ARG A 181 1.79 20.31 -2.50
CA ARG A 181 2.88 20.75 -1.62
C ARG A 181 2.38 21.31 -0.28
N GLY A 182 1.31 22.10 -0.35
CA GLY A 182 0.65 22.72 0.81
C GLY A 182 -0.34 21.83 1.55
N LEU A 183 -0.48 20.54 1.18
CA LEU A 183 -1.48 19.65 1.78
C LEU A 183 -1.28 19.52 3.29
N CYS A 184 -2.24 19.98 4.07
CA CYS A 184 -2.28 19.78 5.51
C CYS A 184 -3.71 19.50 6.00
N TYR A 185 -3.82 18.80 7.13
CA TYR A 185 -5.12 18.49 7.73
C TYR A 185 -5.70 19.74 8.41
N THR A 186 -6.86 20.20 7.93
CA THR A 186 -7.48 21.47 8.38
C THR A 186 -8.87 21.32 9.02
N GLY A 187 -9.61 20.24 8.74
CA GLY A 187 -10.99 20.05 9.23
C GLY A 187 -11.09 19.50 10.66
N GLU A 188 -12.17 19.85 11.37
CA GLU A 188 -12.44 19.44 12.77
C GLU A 188 -12.56 17.93 12.97
N ARG A 189 -12.84 17.17 11.89
CA ARG A 189 -12.82 15.70 11.91
C ARG A 189 -11.46 15.12 12.28
N PHE A 190 -10.39 15.90 12.16
CA PHE A 190 -9.03 15.50 12.52
C PHE A 190 -8.67 16.00 13.93
N PRO A 191 -8.16 15.12 14.81
CA PRO A 191 -7.66 15.50 16.13
C PRO A 191 -6.66 16.67 16.08
N GLU A 192 -6.59 17.47 17.15
CA GLU A 192 -5.79 18.69 17.19
C GLU A 192 -4.28 18.44 17.07
N ASP A 193 -3.78 17.36 17.69
CA ASP A 193 -2.42 16.89 17.57
C ASP A 193 -2.08 16.49 16.12
N VAL A 194 -2.95 15.74 15.44
CA VAL A 194 -2.82 15.40 14.02
C VAL A 194 -2.74 16.64 13.14
N ARG A 195 -3.62 17.64 13.37
CA ARG A 195 -3.60 18.92 12.64
C ARG A 195 -2.33 19.72 12.93
N THR A 196 -1.82 19.68 14.15
CA THR A 196 -0.60 20.38 14.56
C THR A 196 0.64 19.76 13.94
N ASP A 197 0.76 18.45 13.99
CA ASP A 197 1.86 17.71 13.35
C ASP A 197 1.86 17.90 11.83
N SER A 198 0.67 17.85 11.21
CA SER A 198 0.52 18.10 9.76
C SER A 198 0.94 19.51 9.34
N ARG A 199 0.64 20.54 10.15
CA ARG A 199 1.12 21.91 9.91
C ARG A 199 2.63 22.02 10.09
N ARG A 200 3.19 21.43 11.16
CA ARG A 200 4.64 21.42 11.40
C ARG A 200 5.41 20.78 10.24
N ALA A 201 4.83 19.74 9.62
CA ALA A 201 5.45 19.05 8.49
C ALA A 201 5.65 19.95 7.26
N LEU A 202 4.88 21.03 7.10
CA LEU A 202 5.09 22.01 6.02
C LEU A 202 6.42 22.76 6.16
N ASP A 203 6.90 22.93 7.39
CA ASP A 203 8.14 23.64 7.68
C ASP A 203 9.33 22.67 7.74
N THR A 204 9.16 21.48 8.34
CA THR A 204 10.25 20.51 8.51
C THR A 204 10.52 19.68 7.25
N HIS A 205 9.47 19.43 6.45
CA HIS A 205 9.53 18.66 5.21
C HIS A 205 8.76 19.40 4.09
N PRO A 206 9.29 20.55 3.63
CA PRO A 206 8.58 21.49 2.75
C PRO A 206 8.45 20.99 1.31
N ASP A 207 9.21 19.97 0.92
CA ASP A 207 9.15 19.35 -0.41
C ASP A 207 8.25 18.11 -0.37
N VAL A 208 7.81 17.68 -1.55
CA VAL A 208 6.96 16.49 -1.69
C VAL A 208 7.40 15.65 -2.89
N LEU A 209 7.23 14.34 -2.76
CA LEU A 209 7.41 13.37 -3.83
C LEU A 209 6.11 12.58 -3.97
N VAL A 210 5.62 12.46 -5.21
CA VAL A 210 4.48 11.59 -5.52
C VAL A 210 5.02 10.21 -5.91
N MET A 211 4.67 9.18 -5.14
CA MET A 211 5.08 7.80 -5.42
C MET A 211 4.32 7.21 -6.62
N PRO A 212 4.78 6.08 -7.20
CA PRO A 212 4.03 5.36 -8.22
C PRO A 212 2.60 5.05 -7.77
N PRO A 213 1.63 5.04 -8.70
CA PRO A 213 0.25 4.77 -8.37
C PRO A 213 0.05 3.35 -7.85
N THR A 214 -0.99 3.20 -7.06
CA THR A 214 -1.52 1.92 -6.59
C THR A 214 -3.00 1.84 -6.91
N PHE A 215 -3.57 0.65 -6.76
CA PHE A 215 -4.98 0.39 -7.07
C PHE A 215 -5.67 -0.19 -5.85
N THR A 216 -6.77 0.42 -5.44
CA THR A 216 -7.50 0.02 -4.24
C THR A 216 -8.95 -0.25 -4.62
N VAL A 217 -9.53 -1.31 -4.06
CA VAL A 217 -10.97 -1.56 -4.17
C VAL A 217 -11.69 -0.73 -3.13
N VAL A 218 -12.63 0.08 -3.59
CA VAL A 218 -13.51 0.89 -2.75
C VAL A 218 -14.95 0.44 -2.92
N GLU A 219 -15.71 0.57 -1.85
CA GLU A 219 -17.14 0.32 -1.78
C GLU A 219 -17.85 1.67 -1.67
N GLN A 220 -18.79 1.93 -2.58
CA GLN A 220 -19.74 3.03 -2.47
C GLN A 220 -20.99 2.53 -1.76
N THR A 221 -21.27 3.10 -0.59
CA THR A 221 -22.58 3.00 0.06
C THR A 221 -23.20 4.38 0.11
N GLY A 222 -24.52 4.48 0.38
CA GLY A 222 -25.35 5.69 0.22
C GLY A 222 -24.91 7.01 0.88
N GLY A 223 -23.74 7.08 1.53
CA GLY A 223 -23.12 8.30 2.05
C GLY A 223 -21.63 8.52 1.69
N GLY A 224 -20.98 7.65 0.91
CA GLY A 224 -19.57 7.87 0.53
C GLY A 224 -18.83 6.62 0.08
N TRP A 225 -17.52 6.78 -0.09
CA TRP A 225 -16.61 5.72 -0.50
C TRP A 225 -15.78 5.23 0.68
N ARG A 226 -15.63 3.89 0.78
CA ARG A 226 -14.81 3.24 1.81
C ARG A 226 -13.85 2.25 1.15
N PRO A 227 -12.54 2.27 1.47
CA PRO A 227 -11.65 1.21 1.00
C PRO A 227 -12.03 -0.14 1.63
N VAL A 228 -12.10 -1.18 0.81
CA VAL A 228 -12.35 -2.57 1.22
C VAL A 228 -11.16 -3.51 0.93
N SER A 229 -10.11 -2.99 0.30
CA SER A 229 -8.81 -3.63 0.16
C SER A 229 -7.67 -2.69 0.59
N GLY A 230 -6.48 -3.26 0.74
CA GLY A 230 -5.24 -2.49 0.69
C GLY A 230 -4.88 -2.07 -0.75
N PRO A 231 -3.81 -1.29 -0.92
CA PRO A 231 -3.28 -0.95 -2.25
C PRO A 231 -2.72 -2.20 -2.96
N HIS A 232 -2.81 -2.18 -4.29
CA HIS A 232 -2.26 -3.19 -5.19
C HIS A 232 -1.38 -2.54 -6.27
N ALA A 233 -0.37 -3.27 -6.77
CA ALA A 233 0.56 -2.74 -7.78
C ALA A 233 -0.08 -2.56 -9.18
N THR A 234 -1.09 -3.37 -9.50
CA THR A 234 -1.84 -3.27 -10.77
C THR A 234 -3.34 -3.34 -10.50
N ALA A 235 -4.14 -2.81 -11.44
CA ALA A 235 -5.59 -2.92 -11.36
C ALA A 235 -6.08 -4.35 -11.57
N HIS A 236 -5.34 -5.20 -12.29
CA HIS A 236 -5.62 -6.64 -12.32
C HIS A 236 -5.42 -7.31 -10.96
N SER A 237 -4.35 -6.97 -10.24
CA SER A 237 -4.13 -7.49 -8.88
C SER A 237 -5.25 -7.06 -7.91
N ALA A 238 -5.80 -5.84 -8.08
CA ALA A 238 -7.00 -5.40 -7.34
C ALA A 238 -8.29 -6.16 -7.75
N ARG A 239 -8.45 -6.54 -9.03
CA ARG A 239 -9.55 -7.43 -9.44
C ARG A 239 -9.42 -8.82 -8.80
N LYS A 240 -8.22 -9.38 -8.74
CA LYS A 240 -7.96 -10.67 -8.07
C LYS A 240 -8.27 -10.61 -6.58
N SER A 241 -7.94 -9.50 -5.90
CA SER A 241 -8.27 -9.35 -4.48
C SER A 241 -9.79 -9.25 -4.25
N LEU A 242 -10.54 -8.60 -5.14
CA LEU A 242 -12.00 -8.59 -5.10
C LEU A 242 -12.62 -9.96 -5.42
N ASP A 243 -12.10 -10.71 -6.40
CA ASP A 243 -12.52 -12.10 -6.67
C ASP A 243 -12.32 -12.99 -5.43
N PHE A 244 -11.15 -12.88 -4.79
CA PHE A 244 -10.85 -13.58 -3.54
C PHE A 244 -11.80 -13.17 -2.42
N ALA A 245 -12.08 -11.86 -2.28
CA ALA A 245 -13.00 -11.35 -1.28
C ALA A 245 -14.41 -11.93 -1.46
N LEU A 246 -14.92 -11.90 -2.70
CA LEU A 246 -16.25 -12.40 -3.06
C LEU A 246 -16.39 -13.91 -2.86
N THR A 247 -15.35 -14.69 -3.20
CA THR A 247 -15.51 -16.15 -3.26
C THR A 247 -14.99 -16.86 -2.03
N TRP A 248 -13.98 -16.33 -1.36
CA TRP A 248 -13.34 -17.00 -0.23
C TRP A 248 -13.60 -16.27 1.10
N MET A 249 -13.29 -14.96 1.16
CA MET A 249 -13.25 -14.21 2.42
C MET A 249 -14.65 -13.86 2.95
N TRP A 250 -15.47 -13.15 2.18
CA TRP A 250 -16.78 -12.70 2.63
C TRP A 250 -17.76 -13.84 2.88
N PRO A 251 -17.82 -14.92 2.07
CA PRO A 251 -18.65 -16.07 2.38
C PRO A 251 -18.33 -16.69 3.75
N ARG A 252 -17.05 -16.74 4.15
CA ARG A 252 -16.64 -17.23 5.47
C ARG A 252 -16.99 -16.24 6.58
N MET A 253 -16.61 -14.97 6.41
CA MET A 253 -16.91 -13.91 7.39
C MET A 253 -18.41 -13.75 7.67
N ARG A 254 -19.27 -14.09 6.70
CA ARG A 254 -20.73 -14.00 6.82
C ARG A 254 -21.39 -15.36 7.16
N GLY A 255 -20.60 -16.39 7.44
CA GLY A 255 -21.09 -17.70 7.88
C GLY A 255 -21.79 -18.53 6.79
N HIS A 256 -21.57 -18.20 5.51
CA HIS A 256 -22.05 -19.02 4.39
C HIS A 256 -21.15 -20.23 4.14
N ILE A 257 -19.86 -20.13 4.47
CA ILE A 257 -18.90 -21.24 4.48
C ILE A 257 -18.34 -21.33 5.91
N PRO A 258 -18.34 -22.51 6.56
CA PRO A 258 -17.72 -22.68 7.88
C PRO A 258 -16.23 -22.30 7.89
N GLU A 259 -15.75 -21.74 9.00
CA GLU A 259 -14.35 -21.32 9.14
C GLU A 259 -13.38 -22.51 9.09
N ASP A 260 -13.81 -23.68 9.54
CA ASP A 260 -13.05 -24.93 9.58
C ASP A 260 -13.16 -25.76 8.28
N ALA A 261 -13.92 -25.30 7.29
CA ALA A 261 -13.98 -25.94 5.98
C ALA A 261 -12.61 -25.91 5.29
N ASP A 262 -12.35 -26.89 4.40
CA ASP A 262 -11.09 -26.96 3.64
C ASP A 262 -10.71 -25.57 3.08
N PRO A 263 -9.50 -25.04 3.38
CA PRO A 263 -9.03 -23.76 2.89
C PRO A 263 -9.09 -23.59 1.36
N ARG A 264 -9.13 -24.69 0.60
CA ARG A 264 -9.28 -24.67 -0.87
C ARG A 264 -10.72 -24.51 -1.34
N THR A 265 -11.70 -24.73 -0.46
CA THR A 265 -13.12 -24.58 -0.76
C THR A 265 -13.52 -23.11 -0.78
N ASP A 266 -14.29 -22.69 -1.77
CA ASP A 266 -14.80 -21.33 -1.92
C ASP A 266 -16.26 -21.33 -2.40
N ALA A 267 -16.84 -20.16 -2.66
CA ALA A 267 -18.24 -20.03 -3.08
C ALA A 267 -18.59 -20.78 -4.37
N ARG A 268 -17.61 -21.17 -5.17
CA ARG A 268 -17.81 -21.96 -6.41
C ARG A 268 -17.84 -23.45 -6.15
N THR A 269 -17.16 -23.92 -5.10
CA THR A 269 -16.91 -25.35 -4.86
C THR A 269 -17.55 -25.89 -3.59
N TRP A 270 -18.03 -25.02 -2.69
CA TRP A 270 -18.63 -25.45 -1.44
C TRP A 270 -19.95 -26.20 -1.67
N VAL A 271 -20.09 -27.35 -1.01
CA VAL A 271 -21.29 -28.18 -1.00
C VAL A 271 -21.69 -28.42 0.46
N PRO A 272 -22.98 -28.29 0.82
CA PRO A 272 -23.43 -28.58 2.18
C PRO A 272 -23.22 -30.07 2.51
N PRO A 273 -22.88 -30.41 3.77
CA PRO A 273 -22.80 -31.80 4.19
C PRO A 273 -24.16 -32.49 4.15
N ASP A 274 -24.18 -33.79 3.85
CA ASP A 274 -25.39 -34.60 3.85
C ASP A 274 -26.07 -34.59 5.23
N GLY A 275 -27.37 -34.29 5.26
CA GLY A 275 -28.16 -34.29 6.50
C GLY A 275 -28.06 -33.03 7.38
N GLY A 276 -27.52 -31.91 6.86
CA GLY A 276 -27.47 -30.62 7.55
C GLY A 276 -28.81 -29.87 7.65
N ASP A 277 -28.74 -28.56 7.90
CA ASP A 277 -29.87 -27.62 8.05
C ASP A 277 -31.05 -27.96 7.12
N GLY A 278 -32.28 -27.90 7.64
CA GLY A 278 -33.48 -28.26 6.88
C GLY A 278 -33.50 -27.63 5.47
N ARG A 279 -33.92 -28.40 4.46
CA ARG A 279 -33.75 -28.14 3.01
C ARG A 279 -33.83 -26.66 2.57
N ARG A 280 -34.79 -25.90 3.11
CA ARG A 280 -34.96 -24.47 2.80
C ARG A 280 -33.75 -23.60 3.17
N ALA A 281 -33.09 -23.85 4.29
CA ALA A 281 -31.90 -23.12 4.72
C ALA A 281 -30.69 -23.45 3.83
N ALA A 282 -30.54 -24.72 3.44
CA ALA A 282 -29.52 -25.15 2.48
C ALA A 282 -29.73 -24.49 1.11
N ASP A 283 -30.98 -24.44 0.61
CA ASP A 283 -31.31 -23.80 -0.67
C ASP A 283 -30.98 -22.29 -0.65
N LEU A 284 -31.31 -21.59 0.45
CA LEU A 284 -30.97 -20.17 0.61
C LEU A 284 -29.46 -19.92 0.63
N ARG A 285 -28.70 -20.76 1.35
CA ARG A 285 -27.23 -20.65 1.40
C ARG A 285 -26.61 -20.93 0.03
N ALA A 286 -27.09 -21.94 -0.69
CA ALA A 286 -26.64 -22.25 -2.05
C ALA A 286 -26.90 -21.09 -3.00
N ALA A 287 -28.09 -20.48 -2.96
CA ALA A 287 -28.42 -19.28 -3.75
C ALA A 287 -27.49 -18.10 -3.42
N GLN A 288 -27.17 -17.91 -2.14
CA GLN A 288 -26.26 -16.86 -1.70
C GLN A 288 -24.84 -17.06 -2.25
N LEU A 289 -24.30 -18.27 -2.14
CA LEU A 289 -22.97 -18.62 -2.66
C LEU A 289 -22.91 -18.52 -4.18
N ALA A 290 -23.97 -18.93 -4.88
CA ALA A 290 -24.09 -18.75 -6.33
C ALA A 290 -24.06 -17.27 -6.73
N ALA A 291 -24.70 -16.38 -5.95
CA ALA A 291 -24.65 -14.95 -6.19
C ALA A 291 -23.22 -14.39 -6.03
N TYR A 292 -22.47 -14.82 -5.00
CA TYR A 292 -21.06 -14.46 -4.83
C TYR A 292 -20.19 -14.95 -6.00
N ALA A 293 -20.36 -16.21 -6.40
CA ALA A 293 -19.64 -16.79 -7.52
C ALA A 293 -19.91 -16.02 -8.82
N GLY A 294 -21.18 -15.73 -9.13
CA GLY A 294 -21.56 -14.98 -10.32
C GLY A 294 -21.03 -13.54 -10.35
N ALA A 295 -21.00 -12.86 -9.20
CA ALA A 295 -20.39 -11.53 -9.09
C ALA A 295 -18.87 -11.58 -9.35
N ALA A 296 -18.19 -12.59 -8.82
CA ALA A 296 -16.76 -12.78 -9.06
C ALA A 296 -16.46 -13.18 -10.51
N ASP A 297 -17.31 -14.00 -11.13
CA ASP A 297 -17.16 -14.38 -12.54
C ASP A 297 -17.37 -13.19 -13.49
N THR A 298 -18.17 -12.20 -13.11
CA THR A 298 -18.29 -10.93 -13.85
C THR A 298 -16.95 -10.21 -13.98
N LEU A 299 -16.11 -10.24 -12.94
CA LEU A 299 -14.77 -9.66 -12.98
C LEU A 299 -13.85 -10.34 -13.99
N ARG A 300 -14.12 -11.62 -14.30
CA ARG A 300 -13.31 -12.46 -15.19
C ARG A 300 -13.62 -12.28 -16.68
N VAL A 301 -14.75 -11.66 -17.02
CA VAL A 301 -15.18 -11.42 -18.41
C VAL A 301 -14.27 -10.41 -19.13
N GLY A 302 -13.55 -9.55 -18.40
CA GLY A 302 -12.64 -8.57 -18.97
C GLY A 302 -11.95 -7.70 -17.93
N ARG A 303 -11.58 -6.47 -18.31
CA ARG A 303 -10.97 -5.48 -17.40
C ARG A 303 -12.05 -4.68 -16.66
N VAL A 304 -12.91 -5.39 -15.91
CA VAL A 304 -14.04 -4.80 -15.20
C VAL A 304 -13.56 -4.10 -13.93
N ASN A 305 -13.64 -2.77 -13.90
CA ASN A 305 -13.19 -1.95 -12.77
C ASN A 305 -14.34 -1.44 -11.89
N ARG A 306 -15.59 -1.79 -12.22
CA ARG A 306 -16.79 -1.45 -11.45
C ARG A 306 -17.73 -2.65 -11.43
N LEU A 307 -18.16 -3.06 -10.24
CA LEU A 307 -19.03 -4.21 -10.00
C LEU A 307 -20.16 -3.80 -9.05
N GLU A 308 -21.39 -4.08 -9.44
CA GLU A 308 -22.56 -3.91 -8.57
C GLU A 308 -22.92 -5.25 -7.93
N PHE A 309 -23.02 -5.28 -6.61
CA PHE A 309 -23.30 -6.50 -5.86
C PHE A 309 -23.91 -6.19 -4.50
N GLN A 310 -25.06 -6.81 -4.18
CA GLN A 310 -25.78 -6.65 -2.90
C GLN A 310 -25.94 -5.19 -2.46
N ASP A 311 -26.55 -4.37 -3.32
CA ASP A 311 -26.84 -2.95 -3.07
C ASP A 311 -25.62 -2.04 -2.87
N ALA A 312 -24.41 -2.54 -3.15
CA ALA A 312 -23.17 -1.79 -3.13
C ALA A 312 -22.53 -1.73 -4.52
N VAL A 313 -21.79 -0.64 -4.76
CA VAL A 313 -20.91 -0.52 -5.94
C VAL A 313 -19.47 -0.67 -5.49
N TYR A 314 -18.80 -1.71 -5.97
CA TYR A 314 -17.36 -1.89 -5.80
C TYR A 314 -16.65 -1.29 -7.01
N GLN A 315 -15.69 -0.40 -6.78
CA GLN A 315 -14.90 0.23 -7.83
C GLN A 315 -13.42 0.07 -7.53
N ILE A 316 -12.63 -0.22 -8.55
CA ILE A 316 -11.17 -0.12 -8.48
C ILE A 316 -10.82 1.33 -8.77
N VAL A 317 -10.07 1.94 -7.86
CA VAL A 317 -9.65 3.34 -7.97
C VAL A 317 -8.14 3.44 -7.94
N ARG A 318 -7.65 4.41 -8.69
CA ARG A 318 -6.24 4.74 -8.77
C ARG A 318 -5.88 5.64 -7.58
N THR A 319 -5.15 5.08 -6.62
CA THR A 319 -4.61 5.82 -5.49
C THR A 319 -3.16 6.21 -5.75
N ARG A 320 -2.71 7.23 -5.06
CA ARG A 320 -1.32 7.70 -5.06
C ARG A 320 -0.90 7.94 -3.62
N ARG A 321 0.41 8.01 -3.41
CA ARG A 321 1.01 8.27 -2.09
C ARG A 321 1.89 9.51 -2.17
N LEU A 322 1.59 10.51 -1.35
CA LEU A 322 2.34 11.76 -1.25
C LEU A 322 3.29 11.66 -0.06
N LEU A 323 4.58 11.59 -0.32
CA LEU A 323 5.61 11.56 0.69
C LEU A 323 6.19 12.98 0.86
N ARG A 324 6.33 13.44 2.10
CA ARG A 324 7.00 14.72 2.37
C ARG A 324 8.51 14.52 2.47
N TRP A 325 9.26 15.55 2.10
CA TRP A 325 10.71 15.50 2.04
C TRP A 325 11.32 16.73 2.69
N GLY A 326 12.30 16.50 3.56
CA GLY A 326 13.05 17.52 4.29
C GLY A 326 14.53 17.50 3.93
N PRO A 327 15.35 18.35 4.58
CA PRO A 327 16.80 18.42 4.34
C PRO A 327 17.52 17.08 4.56
N ASP A 328 17.00 16.26 5.46
CA ASP A 328 17.55 14.95 5.83
C ASP A 328 16.77 13.78 5.20
N GLY A 329 16.01 14.02 4.13
CA GLY A 329 15.34 12.96 3.37
C GLY A 329 13.83 12.82 3.64
N PRO A 330 13.26 11.63 3.43
CA PRO A 330 11.81 11.40 3.50
C PRO A 330 11.27 11.53 4.94
N GLU A 331 10.07 12.08 5.10
CA GLU A 331 9.40 12.24 6.40
C GLU A 331 9.16 10.87 7.07
N GLY A 332 9.50 10.77 8.36
CA GLY A 332 9.18 9.60 9.19
C GLY A 332 7.82 9.72 9.89
N PRO A 333 7.49 8.80 10.81
CA PRO A 333 6.28 8.88 11.60
C PRO A 333 6.18 10.18 12.40
N ARG A 334 4.97 10.72 12.51
CA ARG A 334 4.64 11.86 13.36
C ARG A 334 4.31 11.36 14.78
N PRO A 335 4.51 12.19 15.82
CA PRO A 335 4.03 11.90 17.17
C PRO A 335 2.56 11.48 17.25
N SER A 336 1.69 12.04 16.40
CA SER A 336 0.26 11.70 16.32
C SER A 336 -0.03 10.36 15.62
N ASP A 337 0.95 9.71 14.99
CA ASP A 337 0.75 8.44 14.30
C ASP A 337 0.67 7.28 15.31
N VAL A 338 -0.49 6.64 15.37
CA VAL A 338 -0.80 5.61 16.37
C VAL A 338 -0.21 4.26 15.97
N ASN A 339 0.37 3.55 16.94
CA ASN A 339 0.84 2.18 16.78
C ASN A 339 -0.27 1.21 17.19
N SER A 340 -0.51 0.15 16.43
CA SER A 340 -1.52 -0.87 16.78
C SER A 340 -1.03 -1.91 17.79
N GLN A 341 0.28 -1.99 18.01
CA GLN A 341 0.92 -2.91 18.95
C GLN A 341 2.24 -2.31 19.48
N ASP A 342 2.74 -2.88 20.57
CA ASP A 342 4.08 -2.59 21.09
C ASP A 342 5.15 -3.45 20.40
N PRO A 343 6.42 -2.99 20.40
CA PRO A 343 7.54 -3.83 19.98
C PRO A 343 7.55 -5.18 20.71
N ALA A 344 7.81 -6.24 19.96
CA ALA A 344 7.92 -7.59 20.49
C ALA A 344 8.85 -8.46 19.64
N ARG A 345 9.33 -9.57 20.20
CA ARG A 345 10.02 -10.61 19.45
C ARG A 345 9.02 -11.32 18.53
N ILE A 346 9.28 -11.27 17.22
CA ILE A 346 8.43 -11.87 16.19
C ILE A 346 9.04 -13.13 15.54
N HIS A 347 10.36 -13.34 15.70
CA HIS A 347 11.08 -14.50 15.19
C HIS A 347 11.75 -15.28 16.31
N LEU A 348 12.04 -16.56 16.06
CA LEU A 348 12.91 -17.34 16.93
C LEU A 348 14.30 -16.71 17.02
N ARG A 349 15.00 -16.97 18.13
CA ARG A 349 16.38 -16.48 18.29
C ARG A 349 17.29 -17.10 17.23
N LEU A 350 18.22 -16.30 16.71
CA LEU A 350 19.27 -16.75 15.82
C LEU A 350 20.61 -16.54 16.52
N ASP A 351 21.49 -17.53 16.52
CA ASP A 351 22.85 -17.35 17.03
C ASP A 351 23.77 -16.71 15.98
N GLU A 352 24.97 -16.35 16.43
CA GLU A 352 25.99 -15.74 15.57
C GLU A 352 26.57 -16.71 14.53
N ASP A 353 26.22 -17.99 14.54
CA ASP A 353 26.58 -18.99 13.54
C ASP A 353 25.44 -19.25 12.53
N GLY A 354 24.33 -18.51 12.64
CA GLY A 354 23.18 -18.63 11.75
C GLY A 354 22.24 -19.78 12.10
N ARG A 355 22.35 -20.35 13.32
CA ARG A 355 21.45 -21.41 13.77
C ARG A 355 20.24 -20.80 14.46
N VAL A 356 19.06 -21.25 14.06
CA VAL A 356 17.81 -20.91 14.72
C VAL A 356 17.71 -21.73 16.00
N LEU A 357 17.55 -21.03 17.12
CA LEU A 357 17.41 -21.63 18.44
C LEU A 357 15.92 -21.85 18.74
N PRO A 358 15.55 -22.97 19.39
CA PRO A 358 14.17 -23.17 19.85
C PRO A 358 13.79 -22.10 20.89
N ASP A 359 12.50 -21.83 21.02
CA ASP A 359 11.99 -21.06 22.17
C ASP A 359 12.19 -21.90 23.43
N ASP A 360 12.78 -21.29 24.47
CA ASP A 360 12.90 -21.86 25.81
C ASP A 360 11.55 -21.99 26.52
#